data_AF-A0A936SLG6-F1
#
_entry.id   AF-A0A936SLG6-F1
#
_cell.length_a   1.000
_cell.length_b   1.000
_cell.length_c   1.000
_cell.angle_alpha   90.00
_cell.angle_beta   90.00
_cell.angle_gamma   90.00
#
_symmetry.space_group_name_H-M   'P 1'
#
loop_
_entity.id
_entity.type
_entity.pdbx_description
1 polymer ?
#
loop_
_entity_poly.entity_id
_entity_poly.type
_entity_poly.pdbx_seq_one_letter_code
_entity_poly.pdbx_strand_id
1 'polypeptide(L)'
;MFRKRILALLAVLPLIASVASAIAGQGFVSARGGAFYRDGSQYTFVGANYWYGGLLGLEKDRKRGVERLRKELDLLKKNGVTNLRLPGGAEGTGPSTMWLASVRPCSQHRVNLTNLFSTAST
;
A
#
# COMPACT_ATOMS: atom_id res chain seq x y z
N MET A 1 -48.70 21.89 -3.37
CA MET A 1 -47.81 20.73 -3.63
C MET A 1 -46.39 21.10 -4.06
N PHE A 2 -46.17 22.21 -4.77
CA PHE A 2 -44.84 22.62 -5.31
C PHE A 2 -43.75 22.89 -4.25
N ARG A 3 -44.10 23.52 -3.13
CA ARG A 3 -43.15 23.88 -2.05
C ARG A 3 -42.49 22.66 -1.36
N LYS A 4 -43.22 21.55 -1.20
CA LYS A 4 -42.69 20.31 -0.61
C LYS A 4 -41.70 19.60 -1.55
N ARG A 5 -41.90 19.71 -2.88
CA ARG A 5 -40.99 19.18 -3.90
C ARG A 5 -39.70 20.01 -4.00
N ILE A 6 -39.80 21.33 -3.86
CA ILE A 6 -38.64 22.24 -3.82
C ILE A 6 -37.79 21.99 -2.56
N LEU A 7 -38.42 21.82 -1.40
CA LEU A 7 -37.71 21.48 -0.15
C LEU A 7 -37.05 20.10 -0.23
N ALA A 8 -37.70 19.12 -0.86
CA ALA A 8 -37.09 17.80 -1.10
C ALA A 8 -35.89 17.86 -2.07
N LEU A 9 -35.96 18.66 -3.14
CA LEU A 9 -34.84 18.87 -4.07
C LEU A 9 -33.64 19.57 -3.42
N LEU A 10 -33.88 20.56 -2.56
CA LEU A 10 -32.83 21.26 -1.79
C LEU A 10 -32.11 20.33 -0.79
N ALA A 11 -32.79 19.33 -0.24
CA ALA A 11 -32.20 18.36 0.67
C ALA A 11 -31.35 17.29 -0.06
N VAL A 12 -31.68 16.98 -1.32
CA VAL A 12 -30.97 15.95 -2.12
C VAL A 12 -29.71 16.50 -2.78
N LEU A 13 -29.68 17.79 -3.13
CA LEU A 13 -28.55 18.45 -3.78
C LEU A 13 -27.20 18.34 -3.00
N PRO A 14 -27.13 18.60 -1.68
CA PRO A 14 -25.88 18.45 -0.93
C PRO A 14 -25.45 16.99 -0.75
N LEU A 15 -26.40 16.04 -0.78
CA LEU A 15 -26.11 14.61 -0.69
C LEU A 15 -25.38 14.11 -1.96
N ILE A 16 -25.80 14.60 -3.13
CA ILE A 16 -25.16 14.27 -4.41
C ILE A 16 -23.74 14.88 -4.49
N ALA A 17 -23.54 16.10 -3.99
CA ALA A 17 -22.22 16.76 -3.98
C ALA A 17 -21.20 16.05 -3.07
N SER A 18 -21.65 15.50 -1.93
CA SER A 18 -20.80 14.73 -1.02
C SER A 18 -20.31 13.41 -1.65
N VAL A 19 -21.19 12.73 -2.40
CA VAL A 19 -20.83 11.50 -3.14
C VAL A 19 -19.82 11.81 -4.25
N ALA A 20 -19.95 12.93 -4.97
CA ALA A 20 -19.01 13.32 -6.01
C ALA A 20 -17.58 13.55 -5.50
N SER A 21 -17.43 14.14 -4.31
CA SER A 21 -16.11 14.37 -3.70
C SER A 21 -15.42 13.08 -3.25
N ALA A 22 -16.19 12.04 -2.91
CA ALA A 22 -15.65 10.72 -2.54
C ALA A 22 -15.17 9.90 -3.74
N ILE A 23 -15.60 10.26 -4.96
CA ILE A 23 -15.23 9.56 -6.21
C ILE A 23 -13.96 10.16 -6.84
N ALA A 24 -13.53 11.34 -6.40
CA ALA A 24 -12.26 11.90 -6.84
C ALA A 24 -11.12 10.93 -6.47
N GLY A 25 -10.45 10.37 -7.47
CA GLY A 25 -9.36 9.42 -7.29
C GLY A 25 -8.22 10.03 -6.49
N GLN A 26 -7.45 9.20 -5.78
CA GLN A 26 -6.25 9.63 -5.08
C GLN A 26 -5.27 10.24 -6.10
N GLY A 27 -4.83 11.47 -5.87
CA GLY A 27 -3.92 12.17 -6.75
C GLY A 27 -2.52 11.55 -6.74
N PHE A 28 -1.79 11.81 -7.81
CA PHE A 28 -0.39 11.42 -7.91
C PHE A 28 0.47 12.17 -6.89
N VAL A 29 1.53 11.50 -6.42
CA VAL A 29 2.54 12.13 -5.57
C VAL A 29 3.36 13.09 -6.42
N SER A 30 3.47 14.34 -6.00
CA SER A 30 4.27 15.39 -6.63
C SER A 30 5.43 15.79 -5.72
N ALA A 31 6.56 16.23 -6.31
CA ALA A 31 7.68 16.77 -5.56
C ALA A 31 7.73 18.29 -5.72
N ARG A 32 7.82 19.03 -4.61
CA ARG A 32 7.93 20.50 -4.59
C ARG A 32 8.87 20.91 -3.45
N GLY A 33 9.90 21.69 -3.75
CA GLY A 33 10.79 22.27 -2.73
C GLY A 33 11.45 21.25 -1.80
N GLY A 34 11.76 20.04 -2.29
CA GLY A 34 12.38 18.97 -1.49
C GLY A 34 11.41 18.13 -0.65
N ALA A 35 10.11 18.43 -0.67
CA ALA A 35 9.07 17.64 -0.02
C ALA A 35 8.15 16.97 -1.05
N PHE A 36 7.53 15.86 -0.64
CA PHE A 36 6.48 15.21 -1.42
C PHE A 36 5.11 15.74 -1.00
N TYR A 37 4.19 15.78 -1.95
CA TYR A 37 2.81 16.21 -1.75
C TYR A 37 1.86 15.24 -2.43
N ARG A 38 0.76 14.89 -1.76
CA ARG A 38 -0.35 14.11 -2.31
C ARG A 38 -1.65 14.83 -1.98
N ASP A 39 -2.48 15.08 -2.98
CA ASP A 39 -3.77 15.78 -2.81
C ASP A 39 -3.66 17.15 -2.11
N GLY A 40 -2.58 17.89 -2.40
CA GLY A 40 -2.30 19.20 -1.79
C GLY A 40 -1.73 19.15 -0.37
N SER A 41 -1.64 17.98 0.26
CA SER A 41 -1.08 17.79 1.60
C SER A 41 0.36 17.27 1.54
N GLN A 42 1.21 17.68 2.49
CA GLN A 42 2.57 17.19 2.59
C GLN A 42 2.58 15.70 2.92
N TYR A 43 3.40 14.93 2.20
CA TYR A 43 3.46 13.47 2.26
C TYR A 43 4.86 13.03 2.70
N THR A 44 4.93 12.21 3.75
CA THR A 44 6.19 11.62 4.21
C THR A 44 6.36 10.23 3.63
N PHE A 45 7.52 9.98 3.02
CA PHE A 45 7.83 8.67 2.46
C PHE A 45 8.25 7.69 3.56
N VAL A 46 7.29 6.90 4.05
CA VAL A 46 7.54 5.77 4.96
C VAL A 46 7.37 4.49 4.17
N GLY A 47 8.46 3.77 3.94
CA GLY A 47 8.46 2.65 3.01
C GLY A 47 9.34 1.48 3.39
N ALA A 48 9.11 0.35 2.73
CA ALA A 48 9.92 -0.86 2.84
C ALA A 48 10.43 -1.31 1.47
N ASN A 49 11.59 -1.98 1.45
CA ASN A 49 12.09 -2.65 0.25
C ASN A 49 11.45 -4.04 0.15
N TYR A 50 10.78 -4.32 -0.97
CA TYR A 50 10.00 -5.53 -1.17
C TYR A 50 10.33 -6.19 -2.51
N TRP A 51 11.60 -6.55 -2.68
CA TRP A 51 12.17 -7.02 -3.95
C TRP A 51 11.56 -8.34 -4.47
N TYR A 52 11.18 -9.27 -3.58
CA TYR A 52 10.62 -10.57 -3.98
C TYR A 52 9.09 -10.55 -4.14
N GLY A 53 8.44 -9.41 -3.89
CA GLY A 53 6.97 -9.31 -3.91
C GLY A 53 6.35 -9.72 -5.24
N GLY A 54 6.97 -9.30 -6.36
CA GLY A 54 6.52 -9.69 -7.70
C GLY A 54 6.65 -11.19 -7.97
N LEU A 55 7.67 -11.84 -7.40
CA LEU A 55 7.89 -13.28 -7.55
C LEU A 55 6.84 -14.11 -6.79
N LEU A 56 6.40 -13.64 -5.60
CA LEU A 56 5.32 -14.29 -4.85
C LEU A 56 3.99 -14.31 -5.60
N GLY A 57 3.77 -13.36 -6.52
CA GLY A 57 2.61 -13.34 -7.39
C GLY A 57 2.64 -14.43 -8.48
N LEU A 58 3.83 -14.93 -8.83
CA LEU A 58 4.04 -15.95 -9.87
C LEU A 58 4.09 -17.39 -9.31
N GLU A 59 4.15 -17.54 -7.99
CA GLU A 59 4.16 -18.84 -7.33
C GLU A 59 2.85 -19.60 -7.60
N LYS A 60 2.97 -20.87 -8.02
CA LYS A 60 1.82 -21.72 -8.38
C LYS A 60 1.04 -22.15 -7.15
N ASP A 61 1.74 -22.34 -6.03
CA ASP A 61 1.11 -22.65 -4.75
C ASP A 61 0.47 -21.40 -4.15
N ARG A 62 -0.86 -21.38 -4.13
CA ARG A 62 -1.64 -20.25 -3.62
C ARG A 62 -1.35 -19.88 -2.17
N LYS A 63 -1.03 -20.85 -1.30
CA LYS A 63 -0.71 -20.61 0.12
C LYS A 63 0.66 -19.95 0.28
N ARG A 64 1.64 -20.39 -0.51
CA ARG A 64 3.01 -19.85 -0.49
C ARG A 64 3.18 -18.58 -1.33
N GLY A 65 2.32 -18.37 -2.32
CA GLY A 65 2.30 -17.21 -3.21
C GLY A 65 1.37 -16.12 -2.73
N VAL A 66 0.22 -15.98 -3.39
CA VAL A 66 -0.69 -14.83 -3.21
C VAL A 66 -1.22 -14.68 -1.78
N GLU A 67 -1.51 -15.78 -1.07
CA GLU A 67 -1.99 -15.68 0.32
C GLU A 67 -0.92 -15.19 1.28
N ARG A 68 0.33 -15.63 1.09
CA ARG A 68 1.47 -15.11 1.82
C ARG A 68 1.70 -13.63 1.51
N LEU A 69 1.65 -13.26 0.22
CA LEU A 69 1.78 -11.87 -0.22
C LEU A 69 0.74 -10.96 0.45
N ARG A 70 -0.53 -11.38 0.51
CA ARG A 70 -1.57 -10.61 1.21
C ARG A 70 -1.25 -10.41 2.69
N LYS A 71 -0.85 -11.47 3.39
CA LYS A 71 -0.46 -11.39 4.82
C LYS A 71 0.71 -10.44 5.03
N GLU A 72 1.73 -10.49 4.18
CA GLU A 72 2.89 -9.61 4.28
C GLU A 72 2.50 -8.14 4.02
N LEU A 73 1.65 -7.87 3.03
CA LEU A 73 1.12 -6.52 2.76
C LEU A 73 0.23 -6.00 3.89
N ASP A 74 -0.60 -6.85 4.49
CA ASP A 74 -1.43 -6.49 5.64
C ASP A 74 -0.57 -6.14 6.87
N LEU A 75 0.52 -6.88 7.09
CA LEU A 75 1.49 -6.57 8.14
C LEU A 75 2.20 -5.23 7.90
N LEU A 76 2.62 -4.97 6.67
CA LEU A 76 3.27 -3.70 6.30
C LEU A 76 2.31 -2.52 6.51
N LYS A 77 1.06 -2.66 6.07
CA LYS A 77 0.01 -1.66 6.28
C LYS A 77 -0.27 -1.44 7.77
N LYS A 78 -0.36 -2.51 8.56
CA LYS A 78 -0.57 -2.44 10.02
C LYS A 78 0.56 -1.70 10.73
N ASN A 79 1.79 -1.82 10.23
CA ASN A 79 2.96 -1.13 10.77
C ASN A 79 3.16 0.29 10.19
N GLY A 80 2.19 0.82 9.42
CA GLY A 80 2.25 2.19 8.91
C GLY A 80 3.14 2.38 7.67
N VAL A 81 3.54 1.30 7.01
CA VAL A 81 4.27 1.39 5.74
C VAL A 81 3.32 1.83 4.63
N THR A 82 3.62 2.95 3.99
CA THR A 82 2.77 3.56 2.94
C THR A 82 3.38 3.44 1.54
N ASN A 83 4.66 3.11 1.43
CA ASN A 83 5.37 2.99 0.16
C ASN A 83 6.16 1.68 0.08
N LEU A 84 6.20 1.07 -1.11
CA LEU A 84 6.99 -0.13 -1.34
C LEU A 84 7.92 0.10 -2.52
N ARG A 85 9.20 -0.25 -2.35
CA ARG A 85 10.17 -0.29 -3.45
C ARG A 85 10.24 -1.72 -3.98
N LEU A 86 9.83 -1.90 -5.22
CA LEU A 86 9.86 -3.18 -5.93
C LEU A 86 10.81 -3.10 -7.13
N PRO A 87 11.33 -4.23 -7.64
CA PRO A 87 12.09 -4.26 -8.88
C PRO A 87 11.11 -4.16 -10.05
N GLY A 88 11.36 -3.24 -10.99
CA GLY A 88 10.53 -3.09 -12.19
C GLY A 88 10.78 -4.17 -13.25
N GLY A 89 11.91 -4.88 -13.14
CA GLY A 89 12.31 -5.96 -14.04
C GLY A 89 13.59 -6.63 -13.56
N ALA A 90 13.82 -7.85 -14.01
CA ALA A 90 15.07 -8.57 -13.82
C ALA A 90 15.52 -9.08 -15.19
N GLU A 91 16.76 -8.79 -15.56
CA GLU A 91 17.33 -9.21 -16.83
C GLU A 91 18.23 -10.44 -16.62
N GLY A 92 18.06 -11.46 -17.45
CA GLY A 92 18.86 -12.68 -17.41
C GLY A 92 18.32 -13.76 -18.34
N THR A 93 19.20 -14.43 -19.06
CA THR A 93 18.87 -15.55 -19.94
C THR A 93 18.76 -16.83 -19.10
N GLY A 94 17.61 -17.06 -18.48
CA GLY A 94 17.37 -18.27 -17.69
C GLY A 94 15.96 -18.31 -17.11
N PRO A 95 15.48 -19.47 -16.64
CA PRO A 95 14.22 -19.54 -15.91
C PRO A 95 14.27 -18.58 -14.72
N SER A 96 13.24 -17.76 -14.56
CA SER A 96 13.11 -16.80 -13.44
C SER A 96 13.25 -17.45 -12.05
N THR A 97 13.12 -18.77 -11.97
CA THR A 97 13.36 -19.63 -10.81
C THR A 97 14.84 -19.89 -10.47
N MET A 98 15.79 -19.63 -11.37
CA MET A 98 17.23 -19.91 -11.11
C MET A 98 17.88 -18.88 -10.18
N TRP A 99 17.34 -17.67 -10.08
CA TRP A 99 17.76 -16.65 -9.10
C TRP A 99 17.24 -16.91 -7.67
N LEU A 100 16.24 -17.80 -7.52
CA LEU A 100 15.57 -18.10 -6.26
C LEU A 100 16.46 -18.86 -5.25
N ALA A 101 17.52 -19.52 -5.72
CA ALA A 101 18.40 -20.32 -4.87
C ALA A 101 19.50 -19.50 -4.16
N SER A 102 19.86 -18.33 -4.69
CA SER A 102 21.03 -17.57 -4.21
C SER A 102 20.68 -16.51 -3.16
N VAL A 103 19.51 -15.87 -3.26
CA VAL A 103 19.09 -14.81 -2.32
C VAL A 103 18.07 -15.37 -1.32
N ARG A 104 18.55 -15.94 -0.22
CA ARG A 104 17.65 -16.23 0.92
C ARG A 104 17.18 -14.89 1.51
N PRO A 105 15.87 -14.61 1.60
CA PRO A 105 15.41 -13.43 2.32
C PRO A 105 15.84 -13.55 3.78
N CYS A 106 16.48 -12.48 4.29
CA CYS A 106 17.15 -12.43 5.58
C CYS A 106 16.25 -12.73 6.80
N SER A 107 14.93 -12.77 6.66
CA SER A 107 14.05 -13.03 7.79
C SER A 107 12.81 -13.83 7.41
N GLN A 108 12.86 -15.14 7.64
CA GLN A 108 11.68 -16.00 7.74
C GLN A 108 11.36 -16.36 9.20
N HIS A 109 12.12 -15.84 10.17
CA HIS A 109 11.80 -16.01 11.59
C HIS A 109 10.83 -14.91 12.02
N ARG A 110 9.74 -15.33 12.66
CA ARG A 110 8.69 -14.50 13.23
C ARG A 110 9.30 -13.37 14.09
N VAL A 111 9.42 -12.16 13.54
CA VAL A 111 9.79 -10.98 14.32
C VAL A 111 8.60 -10.64 15.20
N ASN A 112 8.71 -10.91 16.50
CA ASN A 112 7.70 -10.55 17.48
C ASN A 112 7.89 -9.07 17.84
N LEU A 113 7.18 -8.19 17.12
CA LEU A 113 7.30 -6.72 17.24
C LEU A 113 6.86 -6.16 18.60
N THR A 114 6.35 -6.99 19.51
CA THR A 114 5.95 -6.57 20.87
C THR A 114 7.12 -6.19 21.77
N ASN A 115 8.33 -6.72 21.51
CA ASN A 115 9.48 -6.51 22.41
C ASN A 115 10.34 -5.29 22.04
N LEU A 116 10.14 -4.66 20.88
CA LEU A 116 10.97 -3.54 20.41
C LEU A 116 10.58 -2.18 21.01
N PHE A 117 9.39 -2.08 21.64
CA PHE A 117 8.92 -0.84 22.25
C PHE A 117 9.04 -0.81 23.79
N SER A 118 9.52 -1.89 24.42
CA SER A 118 9.63 -1.96 25.89
C SER A 118 10.97 -1.45 26.45
N THR A 119 11.98 -1.21 25.62
CA THR A 119 13.32 -0.78 26.07
C THR A 119 13.62 0.70 25.80
N ALA A 120 12.60 1.50 25.45
CA ALA A 120 12.74 2.96 25.27
C ALA A 120 12.31 3.77 26.51
N SER A 121 12.06 3.11 27.64
CA SER A 121 11.72 3.74 28.91
C SER A 121 12.58 3.17 30.03
N THR A 122 13.85 3.55 30.06
CA THR A 122 14.64 3.67 31.29
C THR A 122 15.72 4.72 31.08
#